data_AF-A0A1W0VY69-F1
#
_entry.id   AF-A0A1W0VY69-F1
#
_cell.length_a   1.000
_cell.length_b   1.000
_cell.length_c   1.000
_cell.angle_alpha   90.00
_cell.angle_beta   90.00
_cell.angle_gamma   90.00
#
_symmetry.space_group_name_H-M   'P 1'
#
loop_
_entity.id
_entity.type
_entity.pdbx_description
1 polymer ?
#
loop_
_entity_poly.entity_id
_entity_poly.type
_entity_poly.pdbx_seq_one_letter_code
_entity_poly.pdbx_strand_id
1 'polypeptide(L)'
;MEAGALDKLASGNCWLLLCVLLGLTNCMVQKSALCIGITLVDEEDDKFCMLYQPSKAALSTGWGGFVVDHKLLDGDCLVFQLIERTMFKVYIIRAASYLKASTDEASSF
;
A
#
# COMPACT_ATOMS: atom_id res chain seq x y z
N MET A 1 -23.66 39.23 -27.30
CA MET A 1 -22.21 39.38 -27.51
C MET A 1 -21.62 39.71 -26.17
N GLU A 2 -20.77 38.96 -25.50
CA GLU A 2 -20.03 37.70 -25.71
C GLU A 2 -19.59 37.34 -24.27
N ALA A 3 -19.87 36.14 -23.75
CA ALA A 3 -18.88 35.06 -23.61
C ALA A 3 -17.42 35.51 -23.35
N GLY A 4 -16.83 35.06 -22.25
CA GLY A 4 -15.39 34.81 -22.18
C GLY A 4 -14.52 35.84 -21.45
N ALA A 5 -14.53 35.83 -20.12
CA ALA A 5 -13.37 36.23 -19.32
C ALA A 5 -13.30 35.54 -17.95
N LEU A 6 -13.92 34.35 -17.83
CA LEU A 6 -13.82 33.46 -16.66
C LEU A 6 -12.90 32.25 -16.89
N ASP A 7 -12.17 32.25 -18.00
CA ASP A 7 -11.10 31.28 -18.24
C ASP A 7 -9.79 32.06 -18.35
N LYS A 8 -8.78 31.59 -17.60
CA LYS A 8 -7.37 32.04 -17.59
C LYS A 8 -6.98 33.09 -16.54
N LEU A 9 -7.07 32.70 -15.27
CA LEU A 9 -5.88 32.83 -14.41
C LEU A 9 -5.75 31.62 -13.47
N ALA A 10 -5.79 30.44 -14.08
CA ALA A 10 -4.98 29.31 -13.64
C ALA A 10 -3.59 29.48 -14.26
N SER A 11 -2.66 30.12 -13.55
CA SER A 11 -1.23 29.89 -13.76
C SER A 11 -0.49 30.15 -12.46
N GLY A 12 -0.06 29.07 -11.82
CA GLY A 12 1.12 29.01 -10.95
C GLY A 12 1.26 30.03 -9.81
N ASN A 13 1.23 29.52 -8.58
CA ASN A 13 2.01 30.05 -7.44
C ASN A 13 1.49 31.26 -6.65
N CYS A 14 0.18 31.48 -6.52
CA CYS A 14 -0.32 32.59 -5.68
C CYS A 14 -0.98 32.21 -4.34
N TRP A 15 -0.88 30.95 -3.90
CA TRP A 15 -1.50 30.51 -2.63
C TRP A 15 -0.52 30.08 -1.54
N LEU A 16 0.80 30.12 -1.79
CA LEU A 16 1.80 29.70 -0.80
C LEU A 16 2.32 30.83 0.10
N LEU A 17 2.03 32.10 -0.21
CA LEU A 17 2.58 33.22 0.55
C LEU A 17 1.69 33.75 1.68
N LEU A 18 0.45 33.28 1.82
CA LEU A 18 -0.47 33.77 2.86
C LEU A 18 -0.45 32.91 4.16
N CYS A 19 0.09 31.69 4.11
CA CYS A 19 0.09 30.79 5.26
C CYS A 19 1.12 31.14 6.35
N VAL A 20 2.13 31.98 6.06
CA VAL A 20 3.23 32.24 7.02
C VAL A 20 2.84 33.29 8.07
N LEU A 21 1.77 34.08 7.86
CA LEU A 21 1.46 35.23 8.72
C LEU A 21 0.38 35.01 9.79
N LEU A 22 -0.31 33.87 9.82
CA LEU A 22 -1.42 33.64 10.77
C LEU A 22 -1.17 32.62 11.88
N GLY A 23 0.08 32.17 12.08
CA GLY A 23 0.44 31.45 13.30
C GLY A 23 -0.41 30.20 13.59
N LEU A 24 -0.94 29.54 12.55
CA LEU A 24 -1.59 28.25 12.69
C LEU A 24 -0.54 27.18 12.48
N THR A 25 0.06 26.74 13.59
CA THR A 25 0.80 25.48 13.57
C THR A 25 -0.15 24.38 13.13
N ASN A 26 0.20 23.77 12.00
CA ASN A 26 -0.15 22.38 11.65
C ASN A 26 -1.48 22.13 10.93
N CYS A 27 -1.75 22.84 9.85
CA CYS A 27 -2.66 22.35 8.82
C CYS A 27 -2.03 22.58 7.44
N MET A 28 -2.21 21.65 6.50
CA MET A 28 -1.66 21.62 5.12
C MET A 28 -0.33 20.84 4.92
N VAL A 29 -0.25 19.58 5.38
CA VAL A 29 0.47 18.57 4.57
C VAL A 29 -0.44 18.20 3.40
N GLN A 30 -0.49 19.07 2.40
CA GLN A 30 -1.07 18.72 1.10
C GLN A 30 -0.05 17.89 0.33
N LYS A 31 0.07 16.62 0.71
CA LYS A 31 0.58 15.57 -0.18
C LYS A 31 -0.58 14.64 -0.41
N SER A 32 -1.36 14.92 -1.44
CA SER A 32 -2.26 13.94 -2.05
C SER A 32 -1.39 12.82 -2.63
N ALA A 33 -0.87 11.95 -1.76
CA ALA A 33 -0.36 10.66 -2.18
C ALA A 33 -1.58 9.93 -2.76
N LEU A 34 -1.56 9.69 -4.07
CA LEU A 34 -2.57 8.87 -4.72
C LEU A 34 -2.51 7.48 -4.10
N CYS A 35 -3.32 7.22 -3.07
CA CYS A 35 -3.52 5.90 -2.53
C CYS A 35 -4.53 5.18 -3.39
N ILE A 36 -4.20 3.96 -3.81
CA ILE A 36 -5.05 3.11 -4.65
C ILE A 36 -5.57 2.00 -3.75
N GLY A 37 -6.88 1.79 -3.74
CA GLY A 37 -7.49 0.63 -3.08
C GLY A 37 -7.15 -0.63 -3.86
N ILE A 38 -6.60 -1.62 -3.19
CA ILE A 38 -6.38 -2.96 -3.72
C ILE A 38 -6.98 -4.00 -2.77
N THR A 39 -7.27 -5.18 -3.29
CA THR A 39 -7.79 -6.32 -2.54
C THR A 39 -6.81 -7.48 -2.68
N LEU A 40 -6.34 -8.02 -1.56
CA LEU A 40 -5.61 -9.27 -1.51
C LEU A 40 -6.59 -10.41 -1.26
N VAL A 41 -6.43 -11.50 -1.97
CA VAL A 41 -7.19 -12.74 -1.81
C VAL A 41 -6.22 -13.83 -1.41
N ASP A 42 -6.46 -14.52 -0.31
CA ASP A 42 -5.55 -15.57 0.16
C ASP A 42 -5.87 -16.95 -0.48
N GLU A 43 -5.33 -18.01 0.12
CA GLU A 43 -5.55 -19.39 -0.33
C GLU A 43 -6.91 -19.95 0.09
N GLU A 44 -7.54 -19.38 1.12
CA GLU A 44 -8.90 -19.71 1.59
C GLU A 44 -9.97 -18.88 0.87
N ASP A 45 -9.55 -18.07 -0.10
CA ASP A 45 -10.34 -17.10 -0.88
C ASP A 45 -10.93 -15.95 -0.04
N ASP A 46 -10.36 -15.70 1.14
CA ASP A 46 -10.70 -14.57 1.99
C ASP A 46 -10.10 -13.27 1.45
N LYS A 47 -10.87 -12.18 1.58
CA LYS A 47 -10.59 -10.89 0.91
C LYS A 47 -10.17 -9.82 1.91
N PHE A 48 -9.00 -9.23 1.66
CA PHE A 48 -8.39 -8.19 2.49
C PHE A 48 -8.22 -6.91 1.68
N CYS A 49 -9.05 -5.90 1.99
CA CYS A 49 -8.96 -4.59 1.36
C CYS A 49 -7.86 -3.74 2.02
N MET A 50 -6.99 -3.13 1.21
CA MET A 50 -5.91 -2.28 1.69
C MET A 50 -5.53 -1.18 0.70
N LEU A 51 -4.73 -0.23 1.17
CA LEU A 51 -4.27 0.90 0.38
C LEU A 51 -2.83 0.69 -0.09
N TYR A 52 -2.62 0.74 -1.40
CA TYR A 52 -1.33 0.79 -2.03
C TYR A 52 -0.93 2.23 -2.33
N GLN A 53 0.30 2.60 -2.00
CA GLN A 53 0.89 3.89 -2.33
C GLN A 53 1.96 3.70 -3.42
N PRO A 54 1.65 3.98 -4.71
CA PRO A 54 2.57 3.76 -5.83
C PRO A 54 3.87 4.54 -5.70
N SER A 55 3.81 5.76 -5.16
CA SER A 55 5.00 6.60 -4.97
C SER A 55 6.02 6.05 -3.98
N LYS A 56 5.61 5.11 -3.12
CA LYS A 56 6.49 4.40 -2.18
C LYS A 56 6.62 2.92 -2.50
N ALA A 57 5.94 2.43 -3.54
CA ALA A 57 5.74 1.01 -3.80
C ALA A 57 5.36 0.22 -2.53
N ALA A 58 4.51 0.81 -1.68
CA ALA A 58 4.25 0.31 -0.33
C ALA A 58 2.76 0.07 -0.08
N LEU A 59 2.46 -1.02 0.62
CA LEU A 59 1.15 -1.27 1.22
C LEU A 59 1.07 -0.50 2.54
N SER A 60 -0.06 0.15 2.77
CA SER A 60 -0.25 1.06 3.89
C SER A 60 -1.40 0.59 4.78
N THR A 61 -2.51 1.32 4.83
CA THR A 61 -3.68 0.95 5.64
C THR A 61 -4.20 -0.42 5.26
N GLY A 62 -4.42 -1.29 6.23
CA GLY A 62 -4.88 -2.68 6.05
C GLY A 62 -3.76 -3.72 6.04
N TRP A 63 -2.52 -3.34 5.71
CA TRP A 63 -1.38 -4.27 5.67
C TRP A 63 -1.07 -4.88 7.04
N GLY A 64 -1.05 -4.08 8.10
CA GLY A 64 -0.78 -4.56 9.45
C GLY A 64 -1.81 -5.58 9.94
N GLY A 65 -3.08 -5.43 9.55
CA GLY A 65 -4.13 -6.41 9.85
C GLY A 65 -3.86 -7.74 9.16
N PHE A 66 -3.52 -7.71 7.87
CA PHE A 66 -3.16 -8.89 7.10
C PHE A 66 -1.97 -9.64 7.70
N VAL A 67 -0.92 -8.92 8.12
CA VAL A 67 0.28 -9.49 8.78
C VAL A 67 -0.08 -10.24 10.06
N VAL A 68 -0.93 -9.65 10.90
CA VAL A 68 -1.34 -10.26 12.18
C VAL A 68 -2.22 -11.49 11.95
N ASP A 69 -3.18 -11.37 11.05
CA ASP A 69 -4.15 -12.44 10.76
C ASP A 69 -3.46 -13.69 10.20
N HIS A 70 -2.55 -13.49 9.25
CA HIS A 70 -1.76 -14.56 8.64
C HIS A 70 -0.52 -14.94 9.45
N LYS A 71 -0.25 -14.31 10.60
CA LYS A 71 0.94 -14.54 11.44
C LYS A 71 2.22 -14.56 10.60
N LEU A 72 2.40 -13.54 9.75
CA LEU A 72 3.60 -13.43 8.91
C LEU A 72 4.81 -13.16 9.81
N LEU A 73 5.88 -13.91 9.57
CA LEU A 73 7.14 -13.78 10.29
C LEU A 73 8.23 -13.27 9.36
N ASP A 74 9.32 -12.79 9.95
CA ASP A 74 10.52 -12.44 9.17
C ASP A 74 11.04 -13.67 8.41
N GLY A 75 11.40 -13.47 7.15
CA GLY A 75 11.77 -14.53 6.21
C GLY A 75 10.60 -15.16 5.43
N ASP A 76 9.34 -14.95 5.83
CA ASP A 76 8.20 -15.38 5.01
C ASP A 76 8.16 -14.55 3.71
N CYS A 77 7.90 -15.23 2.58
CA CYS A 77 7.85 -14.62 1.26
C CYS A 77 6.41 -14.60 0.75
N LEU A 78 6.00 -13.49 0.14
CA LEU A 78 4.67 -13.34 -0.44
C LEU A 78 4.79 -13.19 -1.95
N VAL A 79 3.99 -13.98 -2.67
CA VAL A 79 3.87 -13.91 -4.12
C VAL A 79 2.51 -13.32 -4.47
N PHE A 80 2.51 -12.19 -5.17
CA PHE A 80 1.29 -11.50 -5.59
C PHE A 80 1.00 -11.84 -7.06
N GLN A 81 -0.10 -12.55 -7.29
CA GLN A 81 -0.64 -12.83 -8.62
C GLN A 81 -1.78 -11.87 -8.92
N LEU A 82 -1.64 -11.05 -9.95
CA LEU A 82 -2.73 -10.19 -10.42
C LEU A 82 -3.87 -11.04 -10.98
N ILE A 83 -5.08 -10.91 -10.40
CA ILE A 83 -6.29 -11.60 -10.88
C ILE A 83 -7.30 -10.62 -11.50
N GLU A 84 -7.38 -9.40 -10.99
CA GLU A 84 -8.15 -8.30 -11.58
C GLU A 84 -7.38 -6.98 -11.43
N ARG A 85 -7.85 -5.90 -12.05
CA ARG A 85 -7.16 -4.59 -12.08
C ARG A 85 -6.68 -4.10 -10.70
N THR A 86 -7.43 -4.38 -9.64
CA THR A 86 -7.11 -4.00 -8.26
C THR A 86 -7.17 -5.19 -7.30
N MET A 87 -7.11 -6.42 -7.80
CA MET A 87 -7.24 -7.62 -6.99
C MET A 87 -6.08 -8.57 -7.26
N PHE A 88 -5.44 -9.04 -6.19
CA PHE A 88 -4.28 -9.92 -6.24
C PHE A 88 -4.55 -11.17 -5.41
N LYS A 89 -4.32 -12.36 -5.98
CA LYS A 89 -4.20 -13.59 -5.19
C LYS A 89 -2.80 -13.63 -4.56
N VAL A 90 -2.72 -13.98 -3.29
CA VAL A 90 -1.49 -13.97 -2.50
C VAL A 90 -1.16 -15.38 -2.06
N TYR A 91 0.06 -15.81 -2.36
CA TYR A 91 0.61 -17.09 -1.88
C TYR A 91 1.70 -16.81 -0.87
N ILE A 92 1.67 -17.49 0.28
CA ILE A 92 2.60 -17.27 1.38
C ILE A 92 3.54 -18.46 1.48
N ILE A 93 4.80 -18.24 1.12
CA ILE A 93 5.87 -19.22 1.22
C ILE A 93 6.53 -19.05 2.58
N ARG A 94 6.35 -20.02 3.48
CA ARG A 94 6.86 -19.95 4.85
C ARG A 94 8.34 -20.32 4.91
N ALA A 95 9.14 -19.53 5.61
CA ALA A 95 10.56 -19.82 5.80
C ALA A 95 10.79 -21.11 6.61
N ALA A 96 9.95 -21.36 7.63
CA ALA A 96 10.06 -22.51 8.51
C ALA A 96 9.99 -23.87 7.78
N SER A 97 9.36 -23.91 6.59
CA SER A 97 9.28 -25.11 5.75
C SER A 97 10.66 -25.65 5.37
N TYR A 98 11.62 -24.76 5.12
CA TYR A 98 12.94 -25.13 4.61
C TYR A 98 13.87 -25.67 5.68
N LEU A 99 13.73 -25.21 6.93
CA LEU A 99 14.58 -25.66 8.03
C LEU A 99 14.29 -27.12 8.41
N LYS A 100 13.02 -27.55 8.38
CA LYS A 100 12.64 -28.94 8.65
C LYS A 100 13.23 -29.94 7.65
N ALA A 101 13.28 -29.57 6.36
CA ALA A 101 13.83 -30.44 5.32
C ALA A 101 15.31 -30.77 5.54
N SER A 102 16.07 -29.91 6.21
CA SER A 102 17.49 -30.14 6.50
C SER A 102 17.76 -30.98 7.76
N THR A 103 16.78 -31.11 8.66
CA THR A 103 16.94 -31.84 9.94
C THR A 103 16.43 -33.27 9.89
N ASP A 104 15.55 -33.61 8.95
CA ASP A 104 15.07 -34.98 8.79
C ASP A 104 16.10 -35.89 8.07
N GLU A 105 17.10 -35.31 7.40
CA GLU A 105 18.24 -36.04 6.80
C GLU A 105 19.41 -36.25 7.80
N ALA A 106 19.39 -35.59 8.96
CA ALA A 106 20.43 -35.73 9.99
C ALA A 106 20.07 -36.75 11.08
N SER A 107 18.86 -37.32 11.04
CA SER A 107 18.35 -38.29 12.02
C SER A 107 18.28 -39.73 11.48
N SER A 108 18.81 -39.97 10.28
CA SER A 108 18.87 -41.28 9.62
C SER A 108 20.27 -41.94 9.63
N PHE A 109 21.22 -41.41 10.41
CA PHE A 109 22.53 -42.04 10.68
C PHE A 109 22.65 -42.52 12.13
#